data_AF-A0A7W2G190-F1
#
_entry.id   AF-A0A7W2G190-F1
#
_cell.length_a   1.000
_cell.length_b   1.000
_cell.length_c   1.000
_cell.angle_alpha   90.00
_cell.angle_beta   90.00
_cell.angle_gamma   90.00
#
_symmetry.space_group_name_H-M   'P 1'
#
loop_
_entity.id
_entity.type
_entity.pdbx_description
1 polymer ?
#
loop_
_entity_poly.entity_id
_entity_poly.type
_entity_poly.pdbx_seq_one_letter_code
_entity_poly.pdbx_strand_id
1 'polypeptide(L)' 'MKKQLLNILTIAFAITTVGVLLDSDRVELNVVMRFVEYFAMVAIIFTILSSFYFGVKFMLNKFKFVN' A
#
# COMPACT_ATOMS: atom_id res chain seq x y z
N MET A 1 -15.74 -6.54 -2.61
CA MET A 1 -14.32 -6.92 -2.42
C MET A 1 -13.41 -6.34 -3.49
N LYS A 2 -13.65 -6.57 -4.79
CA LYS A 2 -12.81 -6.04 -5.89
C LYS A 2 -12.60 -4.51 -5.82
N LYS A 3 -13.66 -3.72 -5.65
CA LYS A 3 -13.57 -2.25 -5.52
C LYS A 3 -12.76 -1.80 -4.29
N GLN A 4 -12.89 -2.49 -3.15
CA GLN A 4 -12.16 -2.14 -1.92
C GLN A 4 -10.66 -2.39 -2.07
N LEU A 5 -10.30 -3.53 -2.67
CA LEU A 5 -8.90 -3.90 -2.91
C LEU A 5 -8.25 -2.98 -3.94
N LEU A 6 -8.99 -2.60 -4.99
CA LEU A 6 -8.56 -1.59 -5.96
C LEU A 6 -8.36 -0.22 -5.30
N ASN A 7 -9.27 0.21 -4.43
CA ASN A 7 -9.11 1.49 -3.72
C ASN A 7 -7.85 1.50 -2.83
N ILE A 8 -7.57 0.40 -2.12
CA ILE A 8 -6.35 0.27 -1.30
C ILE A 8 -5.11 0.30 -2.20
N LEU A 9 -5.15 -0.37 -3.35
CA LEU A 9 -4.07 -0.33 -4.34
C LEU A 9 -3.84 1.08 -4.86
N THR A 10 -4.90 1.81 -5.23
CA THR A 10 -4.81 3.22 -5.67
C THR A 10 -4.20 4.11 -4.60
N ILE A 11 -4.60 3.94 -3.34
CA ILE A 11 -4.01 4.70 -2.21
C ILE A 11 -2.54 4.35 -2.04
N ALA A 12 -2.17 3.06 -2.13
CA ALA A 12 -0.78 2.64 -2.06
C ALA A 12 0.06 3.30 -3.17
N PHE A 13 -0.40 3.26 -4.43
CA PHE A 13 0.24 3.95 -5.54
C PHE A 13 0.38 5.46 -5.30
N ALA A 14 -0.66 6.12 -4.81
CA ALA A 14 -0.62 7.56 -4.55
C ALA A 14 0.42 7.90 -3.47
N ILE A 15 0.44 7.16 -2.36
CA ILE A 15 1.42 7.35 -1.28
C ILE A 15 2.83 7.09 -1.78
N THR A 16 3.07 5.99 -2.50
CA THR A 16 4.40 5.70 -3.04
C THR A 16 4.85 6.76 -4.05
N THR A 17 3.95 7.23 -4.91
CA THR A 17 4.26 8.31 -5.87
C THR A 17 4.68 9.57 -5.13
N VAL A 18 3.91 10.00 -4.12
CA VAL A 18 4.23 11.18 -3.32
C VAL A 18 5.55 10.98 -2.57
N GLY A 19 5.75 9.84 -1.92
CA GLY A 19 6.98 9.54 -1.18
C GLY A 19 8.21 9.55 -2.08
N VAL A 20 8.12 8.95 -3.26
CA VAL A 20 9.18 8.99 -4.26
C VAL A 20 9.41 10.43 -4.69
N LEU A 21 8.37 11.19 -5.07
CA LEU A 21 8.50 12.59 -5.50
C LEU A 21 9.17 13.49 -4.46
N LEU A 22 8.89 13.27 -3.17
CA LEU A 22 9.46 14.03 -2.06
C LEU A 22 10.88 13.59 -1.67
N ASP A 23 11.30 12.41 -2.10
CA ASP A 23 12.66 11.93 -1.87
C ASP A 23 13.66 12.75 -2.69
N SER A 24 14.43 13.59 -1.99
CA SER A 24 15.44 14.49 -2.54
C SER A 24 16.83 13.87 -2.62
N ASP A 25 17.07 12.74 -1.95
CA ASP A 25 18.39 12.10 -1.83
C ASP A 25 18.51 10.88 -2.74
N ARG A 26 17.98 10.99 -3.96
CA ARG A 26 17.91 9.84 -4.86
C ARG A 26 19.30 9.52 -5.40
N VAL A 27 19.84 8.40 -4.96
CA VAL A 27 21.03 7.77 -5.54
C VAL A 27 20.82 7.54 -7.04
N GLU A 28 21.84 7.82 -7.85
CA GLU A 28 21.82 7.58 -9.31
C GLU A 28 21.82 6.08 -9.63
N LEU A 29 20.67 5.45 -9.43
CA LEU A 29 20.40 4.08 -9.87
C LEU A 29 19.94 4.08 -11.33
N ASN A 30 20.30 3.03 -12.06
CA ASN A 30 19.76 2.74 -13.39
C ASN A 30 18.21 2.73 -13.32
N VAL A 31 17.56 3.29 -14.36
CA VAL A 31 16.11 3.40 -14.52
C VAL A 31 15.37 2.10 -14.19
N VAL A 32 15.93 0.93 -14.58
CA VAL A 32 15.32 -0.38 -14.29
C VAL A 32 15.24 -0.64 -12.78
N MET A 33 16.32 -0.37 -12.03
CA MET A 33 16.34 -0.55 -10.58
C MET A 33 15.35 0.38 -9.88
N ARG A 34 15.24 1.63 -10.34
CA ARG A 34 14.26 2.60 -9.81
C ARG A 34 12.82 2.14 -10.03
N PHE A 35 12.55 1.49 -11.16
CA PHE A 35 11.24 0.89 -11.42
C PHE A 35 10.97 -0.28 -10.48
N VAL A 36 11.93 -1.20 -10.31
CA VAL A 36 11.79 -2.34 -9.39
C VAL A 36 11.56 -1.87 -7.95
N GLU A 37 12.34 -0.90 -7.48
CA GLU A 37 12.19 -0.30 -6.15
C GLU A 37 10.83 0.35 -5.96
N TYR A 38 10.36 1.12 -6.95
CA TYR A 38 9.05 1.74 -6.92
C TYR A 38 7.94 0.68 -6.71
N PHE A 39 7.95 -0.40 -7.50
CA PHE A 39 6.94 -1.45 -7.37
C PHE A 39 7.09 -2.26 -6.07
N ALA A 40 8.32 -2.45 -5.57
CA ALA A 40 8.55 -3.04 -4.26
C ALA A 40 7.95 -2.18 -3.14
N MET A 41 8.13 -0.86 -3.18
CA MET A 41 7.53 0.06 -2.22
C MET A 41 6.00 0.07 -2.30
N VAL A 42 5.42 0.08 -3.52
CA VAL A 42 3.97 -0.07 -3.70
C VAL A 42 3.48 -1.37 -3.07
N ALA A 43 4.16 -2.49 -3.30
CA ALA A 43 3.79 -3.79 -2.76
C ALA A 43 3.85 -3.81 -1.22
N ILE A 44 4.88 -3.23 -0.62
CA ILE A 44 5.02 -3.11 0.84
C ILE A 44 3.87 -2.27 1.42
N ILE A 45 3.65 -1.06 0.90
CA ILE A 45 2.60 -0.15 1.39
C ILE A 45 1.22 -0.78 1.20
N PHE A 46 0.96 -1.39 0.04
CA PHE A 46 -0.28 -2.10 -0.24
C PHE A 46 -0.51 -3.25 0.76
N THR A 47 0.54 -4.01 1.09
CA THR A 47 0.45 -5.12 2.05
C THR A 47 0.12 -4.61 3.44
N ILE A 48 0.75 -3.53 3.90
CA ILE A 48 0.49 -2.90 5.20
C ILE A 48 -0.97 -2.43 5.27
N LEU A 49 -1.42 -1.65 4.28
CA LEU A 49 -2.78 -1.11 4.25
C LEU A 49 -3.83 -2.22 4.16
N SER A 50 -3.57 -3.25 3.35
CA SER A 50 -4.46 -4.40 3.23
C SER A 50 -4.57 -5.17 4.54
N SER A 51 -3.44 -5.45 5.18
CA SER A 51 -3.40 -6.18 6.46
C SER A 51 -4.16 -5.42 7.54
N PHE A 52 -3.98 -4.10 7.61
CA PHE A 52 -4.72 -3.25 8.55
C PHE A 52 -6.23 -3.27 8.24
N TYR A 53 -6.62 -3.03 6.98
CA TYR A 53 -8.01 -3.00 6.57
C TYR A 53 -8.75 -4.31 6.86
N PHE A 54 -8.17 -5.45 6.46
CA PHE A 54 -8.78 -6.76 6.68
C PHE A 54 -8.73 -7.16 8.16
N GLY A 55 -7.66 -6.82 8.88
CA GLY A 55 -7.55 -7.06 10.32
C GLY A 55 -8.64 -6.34 11.11
N VAL A 56 -8.83 -5.04 10.87
CA VAL A 56 -9.89 -4.24 11.51
C VAL A 56 -11.27 -4.79 11.14
N LYS A 57 -11.49 -5.07 9.85
CA LYS A 57 -12.77 -5.61 9.37
C LYS A 57 -13.11 -6.96 10.01
N PHE A 58 -12.12 -7.83 10.17
CA PHE A 58 -12.29 -9.12 10.84
C PHE A 58 -12.69 -8.94 12.31
N MET A 59 -11.99 -8.07 13.05
CA MET A 59 -12.33 -7.76 14.43
C MET A 59 -13.76 -7.22 14.56
N LEU A 60 -14.14 -6.23 13.76
CA LEU A 60 -15.47 -5.64 13.79
C LEU A 60 -16.58 -6.66 13.49
N ASN A 61 -16.35 -7.57 12.55
CA ASN A 61 -17.30 -8.64 12.25
C ASN A 61 -17.42 -9.64 13.39
N LYS A 62 -16.33 -9.94 14.10
CA LYS A 62 -16.34 -10.80 15.28
C LYS A 62 -17.15 -10.18 16.43
N PHE A 63 -17.03 -8.86 16.66
CA PHE A 63 -17.81 -8.16 17.67
C PHE A 63 -19.32 -8.10 17.35
N LYS A 64 -19.70 -8.04 16.05
CA LYS A 64 -21.10 -8.12 15.63
C LYS A 64 -21.76 -9.49 15.85
N PHE A 65 -20.97 -10.55 16.06
CA PHE A 65 -21.48 -11.91 16.30
C PHE A 65 -21.60 -12.24 17.80
N VAL A 66 -21.06 -11.38 18.67
CA VAL A 66 -21.01 -11.56 20.14
C VAL A 66 -22.07 -10.71 20.85
N ASN A 67 -22.77 -9.84 20.12
CA ASN A 67 -23.84 -8.97 20.60
C ASN A 67 -25.16 -9.33 19.90
#